data_AF-A0A7V5PMM2-F1
#
_entry.id   AF-A0A7V5PMM2-F1
#
_cell.length_a   1.000
_cell.length_b   1.000
_cell.length_c   1.000
_cell.angle_alpha   90.00
_cell.angle_beta   90.00
_cell.angle_gamma   90.00
#
_symmetry.space_group_name_H-M   'P 1'
#
loop_
_entity.id
_entity.type
_entity.pdbx_description
1 polymer ?
#
loop_
_entity_poly.entity_id
_entity_poly.type
_entity_poly.pdbx_seq_one_letter_code
_entity_poly.pdbx_strand_id
1 'polypeptide(L)'
;MDGLLLTIYQSDITMMASQYAYWNLQSTLLGNSDWYDEEQLKKNRKYINGLIFVSDGYLNKESWDYRKFPNQYRMTYKSTPDKFALIGYDSFRFLLAAISESGRTVTRENFRDIVMEAPDFNGIYRNFIIGKKRYNNAVRILKFTYGQILPLN
;
A
#
# COMPACT_ATOMS: atom_id res chain seq x y z
N MET A 1 0.21 -28.93 -3.64
CA MET A 1 0.70 -27.72 -2.96
C MET A 1 -0.20 -26.58 -3.40
N ASP A 2 -0.97 -26.00 -2.48
CA ASP A 2 -2.02 -25.04 -2.84
C ASP A 2 -1.49 -23.61 -2.97
N GLY A 3 -0.39 -23.29 -2.27
CA GLY A 3 0.31 -22.02 -2.39
C GLY A 3 1.80 -22.11 -2.04
N LEU A 4 2.59 -21.19 -2.59
CA LEU A 4 4.02 -21.04 -2.34
C LEU A 4 4.32 -19.61 -1.90
N LEU A 5 4.86 -19.43 -0.69
CA LEU A 5 5.30 -18.13 -0.19
C LEU A 5 6.72 -17.81 -0.68
N LEU A 6 6.88 -16.72 -1.42
CA LEU A 6 8.17 -16.16 -1.84
C LEU A 6 8.33 -14.74 -1.30
N THR A 7 9.20 -14.59 -0.31
CA THR A 7 9.67 -13.29 0.18
C THR A 7 10.90 -12.87 -0.61
N ILE A 8 10.84 -11.69 -1.22
CA ILE A 8 11.88 -11.21 -2.14
C ILE A 8 12.20 -9.75 -1.87
N TYR A 9 13.26 -9.24 -2.49
CA TYR A 9 13.43 -7.80 -2.71
C TYR A 9 12.86 -7.40 -4.08
N GLN A 10 12.49 -6.12 -4.24
CA GLN A 10 11.96 -5.59 -5.51
C GLN A 10 12.89 -5.86 -6.71
N SER A 11 14.21 -5.82 -6.49
CA SER A 11 15.22 -6.12 -7.52
C SER A 11 15.11 -7.54 -8.08
N ASP A 12 14.56 -8.47 -7.30
CA ASP A 12 14.61 -9.90 -7.60
C ASP A 12 13.34 -10.39 -8.31
N ILE A 13 12.31 -9.53 -8.46
CA ILE A 13 11.02 -9.88 -9.08
C ILE A 13 11.20 -10.59 -10.42
N THR A 14 12.04 -10.04 -11.31
CA THR A 14 12.24 -10.60 -12.65
C THR A 14 12.91 -11.98 -12.59
N MET A 15 13.91 -12.14 -11.73
CA MET A 15 14.60 -13.42 -11.55
C MET A 15 13.65 -14.47 -10.99
N MET A 16 12.91 -14.13 -9.92
CA MET A 16 12.01 -15.05 -9.23
C MET A 16 10.81 -15.43 -10.11
N ALA A 17 10.24 -14.48 -10.86
CA ALA A 17 9.20 -14.76 -11.85
C ALA A 17 9.68 -15.75 -12.92
N SER A 18 10.90 -15.57 -13.43
CA SER A 18 11.48 -16.46 -14.44
C SER A 18 11.70 -17.87 -13.90
N GLN A 19 12.22 -17.99 -12.67
CA GLN A 19 12.40 -19.29 -12.01
C GLN A 19 11.06 -19.99 -11.77
N TYR A 20 10.07 -19.27 -11.25
CA TYR A 20 8.73 -19.79 -11.00
C TYR A 20 8.10 -20.39 -12.27
N ALA A 21 8.23 -19.68 -13.40
CA ALA A 21 7.76 -20.18 -14.69
C ALA A 21 8.59 -21.36 -15.23
N TYR A 22 9.92 -21.33 -15.08
CA TYR A 22 10.81 -22.40 -15.53
C TYR A 22 10.47 -23.75 -14.87
N TRP A 23 10.18 -23.74 -13.58
CA TRP A 23 9.81 -24.95 -12.83
C TRP A 23 8.35 -25.38 -13.03
N ASN A 24 7.57 -24.65 -13.85
CA ASN A 24 6.17 -24.92 -14.16
C ASN A 24 5.30 -25.17 -12.91
N LEU A 25 5.55 -24.42 -11.85
CA LEU A 25 4.83 -24.55 -10.59
C LEU A 25 3.37 -24.13 -10.78
N GLN A 26 2.44 -24.94 -10.28
CA GLN A 26 0.99 -24.70 -10.40
C GLN A 26 0.36 -24.10 -9.13
N SER A 27 1.15 -23.90 -8.07
CA SER A 27 0.69 -23.37 -6.78
C SER A 27 0.39 -21.87 -6.83
N THR A 28 -0.54 -21.35 -6.03
CA THR A 28 -0.71 -19.88 -5.94
C THR A 28 0.53 -19.22 -5.34
N LEU A 29 1.13 -18.28 -6.06
CA LEU A 29 2.26 -17.52 -5.55
C LEU A 29 1.78 -16.50 -4.51
N LEU A 30 2.35 -16.56 -3.30
CA LEU A 30 2.13 -15.65 -2.19
C LEU A 30 3.38 -14.81 -1.94
N GLY A 31 3.25 -13.52 -1.65
CA GLY A 31 4.38 -12.60 -1.57
C GLY A 31 4.32 -11.56 -0.46
N ASN A 32 5.49 -10.99 -0.12
CA ASN A 32 5.63 -9.80 0.72
C ASN A 32 5.37 -8.50 -0.06
N SER A 33 5.43 -7.35 0.62
CA SER A 33 5.20 -6.01 0.03
C SER A 33 6.16 -5.62 -1.06
N ASP A 34 7.33 -6.24 -1.13
CA ASP A 34 8.31 -5.98 -2.17
C ASP A 34 7.87 -6.48 -3.55
N TRP A 35 6.80 -7.27 -3.65
CA TRP A 35 6.18 -7.54 -4.94
C TRP A 35 5.44 -6.32 -5.52
N TYR A 36 5.18 -5.28 -4.74
CA TYR A 36 4.45 -4.09 -5.20
C TYR A 36 5.34 -3.14 -6.01
N ASP A 37 5.71 -3.59 -7.21
CA ASP A 37 6.28 -2.78 -8.28
C ASP A 37 5.44 -2.99 -9.54
N GLU A 38 4.57 -2.02 -9.87
CA GLU A 38 3.67 -2.12 -11.01
C GLU A 38 4.40 -2.36 -12.34
N GLU A 39 5.59 -1.79 -12.51
CA GLU A 39 6.35 -1.90 -13.75
C GLU A 39 6.91 -3.32 -13.88
N GLN A 40 7.57 -3.81 -12.83
CA GLN A 40 8.13 -5.17 -12.82
C GLN A 40 7.03 -6.22 -12.91
N LEU A 41 5.89 -6.03 -12.25
CA LEU A 41 4.75 -6.93 -12.35
C LEU A 41 4.21 -6.99 -13.79
N LYS A 42 4.02 -5.84 -14.45
CA LYS A 42 3.55 -5.78 -15.85
C LYS A 42 4.56 -6.37 -16.84
N LYS A 43 5.85 -6.17 -16.60
CA LYS A 43 6.95 -6.75 -17.39
C LYS A 43 6.94 -8.27 -17.30
N ASN A 44 6.72 -8.82 -16.11
CA ASN A 44 6.74 -10.26 -15.84
C ASN A 44 5.34 -10.92 -15.89
N ARG A 45 4.33 -10.23 -16.42
CA ARG A 45 2.91 -10.62 -16.31
C ARG A 45 2.56 -12.03 -16.76
N LYS A 46 3.33 -12.61 -17.68
CA LYS A 46 3.11 -13.96 -18.20
C LYS A 46 3.46 -15.05 -17.17
N TYR A 47 4.33 -14.74 -16.22
CA TYR A 47 4.92 -15.73 -15.31
C TYR A 47 4.27 -15.72 -13.92
N ILE A 48 3.77 -14.56 -13.49
CA ILE A 48 3.27 -14.33 -12.12
C ILE A 48 1.81 -13.88 -12.10
N ASN A 49 1.05 -14.22 -13.14
CA ASN A 49 -0.39 -13.98 -13.14
C ASN A 49 -1.06 -14.80 -12.02
N GLY A 50 -1.84 -14.14 -11.18
CA GLY A 50 -2.48 -14.75 -10.02
C GLY A 50 -1.69 -14.60 -8.71
N LEU A 51 -0.51 -13.96 -8.73
CA LEU A 51 0.25 -13.58 -7.54
C LEU A 51 -0.65 -12.84 -6.54
N ILE A 52 -0.62 -13.27 -5.28
CA ILE A 52 -1.23 -12.59 -4.15
C ILE A 52 -0.11 -12.08 -3.23
N PHE A 53 -0.16 -10.82 -2.81
CA PHE A 53 0.86 -10.26 -1.93
C PHE A 53 0.26 -9.27 -0.94
N VAL A 54 0.92 -9.13 0.20
CA VAL A 54 0.54 -8.13 1.21
C VAL A 54 1.15 -6.78 0.89
N SER A 55 0.50 -5.69 1.26
CA SER A 55 0.99 -4.33 1.09
C SER A 55 0.53 -3.43 2.24
N ASP A 56 1.29 -2.38 2.51
CA ASP A 56 0.95 -1.31 3.45
C ASP A 56 -0.03 -0.27 2.87
N GLY A 57 -0.35 -0.37 1.59
CA GLY A 57 -1.26 0.54 0.89
C GLY A 57 -1.76 -0.03 -0.43
N TYR A 58 -2.70 0.67 -1.06
CA TYR A 58 -3.22 0.37 -2.39
C TYR A 58 -3.63 1.66 -3.09
N LEU A 59 -3.12 1.87 -4.30
CA LEU A 59 -3.47 3.06 -5.08
C LEU A 59 -4.64 2.75 -6.02
N ASN A 60 -5.86 3.08 -5.60
CA ASN A 60 -7.01 3.02 -6.50
C ASN A 60 -6.99 4.21 -7.47
N LYS A 61 -6.49 3.97 -8.69
CA LYS A 61 -6.38 4.99 -9.74
C LYS A 61 -7.73 5.51 -10.25
N GLU A 62 -8.81 4.80 -9.96
CA GLU A 62 -10.17 5.18 -10.33
C GLU A 62 -10.87 6.03 -9.26
N SER A 63 -10.35 6.03 -8.03
CA SER A 63 -10.93 6.80 -6.93
C SER A 63 -10.90 8.31 -7.21
N TRP A 64 -11.96 9.00 -6.79
CA TRP A 64 -12.06 10.44 -6.95
C TRP A 64 -10.95 11.18 -6.18
N ASP A 65 -10.64 10.71 -4.97
CA ASP A 65 -9.57 11.26 -4.14
C ASP A 65 -8.21 11.18 -4.84
N TYR A 66 -7.88 10.02 -5.42
CA TYR A 66 -6.66 9.91 -6.22
C TYR A 66 -6.71 10.78 -7.46
N ARG A 67 -7.81 10.87 -8.21
CA ARG A 67 -7.87 11.72 -9.41
C ARG A 67 -7.68 13.20 -9.11
N LYS A 68 -8.10 13.65 -7.92
CA LYS A 68 -7.97 15.03 -7.47
C LYS A 68 -6.56 15.35 -7.00
N PHE A 69 -5.90 14.44 -6.29
CA PHE A 69 -4.62 14.70 -5.64
C PHE A 69 -3.47 15.12 -6.57
N PRO A 70 -3.12 14.41 -7.67
CA PRO A 70 -2.06 14.81 -8.60
C PRO A 70 -2.29 16.16 -9.24
N ASN A 71 -3.55 16.52 -9.51
CA ASN A 71 -3.89 17.83 -10.07
C ASN A 71 -3.57 18.93 -9.07
N GLN A 72 -4.03 18.79 -7.82
CA GLN A 72 -3.72 19.75 -6.76
C GLN A 72 -2.22 19.83 -6.45
N TYR A 73 -1.55 18.67 -6.40
CA TYR A 73 -0.13 18.58 -6.16
C TYR A 73 0.68 19.30 -7.25
N ARG A 74 0.34 19.08 -8.53
CA ARG A 74 0.99 19.77 -9.66
C ARG A 74 0.75 21.27 -9.66
N MET A 75 -0.45 21.72 -9.28
CA MET A 75 -0.76 23.16 -9.18
C MET A 75 0.14 23.86 -8.16
N THR A 76 0.36 23.24 -7.00
CA THR A 76 1.15 23.78 -5.89
C THR A 76 2.66 23.61 -6.10
N TYR A 77 3.13 22.41 -6.44
CA TYR A 77 4.54 22.05 -6.42
C TYR A 77 5.18 21.94 -7.81
N LYS A 78 4.42 22.15 -8.89
CA LYS A 78 4.88 22.06 -10.29
C LYS A 78 5.60 20.74 -10.64
N SER A 79 5.29 19.66 -9.93
CA SER A 79 5.89 18.34 -10.08
C SER A 79 4.81 17.25 -10.01
N THR A 80 5.10 16.05 -10.53
CA THR A 80 4.21 14.90 -10.39
C THR A 80 4.47 14.24 -9.04
N PRO A 81 3.45 13.93 -8.23
CA PRO A 81 3.66 13.26 -6.96
C PRO A 81 4.17 11.84 -7.19
N ASP A 82 5.12 11.41 -6.37
CA ASP A 82 5.52 10.02 -6.25
C ASP A 82 4.74 9.32 -5.12
N LYS A 83 5.09 8.06 -4.85
CA LYS A 83 4.51 7.28 -3.76
C LYS A 83 4.74 7.95 -2.40
N PHE A 84 5.88 8.60 -2.17
CA PHE A 84 6.21 9.23 -0.90
C PHE A 84 5.38 10.50 -0.66
N ALA A 85 5.05 11.26 -1.70
CA ALA A 85 4.12 12.38 -1.61
C ALA A 85 2.73 11.94 -1.14
N LEU A 86 2.21 10.82 -1.66
CA LEU A 86 0.93 10.23 -1.20
C LEU A 86 1.02 9.77 0.26
N ILE A 87 2.09 9.05 0.63
CA ILE A 87 2.29 8.59 2.01
C ILE A 87 2.35 9.77 2.99
N GLY A 88 3.09 10.83 2.64
CA GLY A 88 3.17 12.04 3.46
C GLY A 88 1.83 12.73 3.60
N TYR A 89 1.09 12.87 2.50
CA TYR A 89 -0.24 13.47 2.50
C TYR A 89 -1.23 12.70 3.39
N ASP A 90 -1.30 11.38 3.23
CA ASP A 90 -2.18 10.52 4.02
C ASP A 90 -1.79 10.54 5.50
N SER A 91 -0.49 10.46 5.81
CA SER A 91 0.00 10.48 7.19
C SER A 91 -0.36 11.79 7.88
N PHE A 92 -0.21 12.93 7.20
CA PHE A 92 -0.54 14.22 7.78
C PHE A 92 -2.05 14.39 7.96
N ARG A 93 -2.85 13.96 6.98
CA ARG A 93 -4.31 13.95 7.10
C ARG A 93 -4.80 13.08 8.26
N PHE A 94 -4.20 11.91 8.46
CA PHE A 94 -4.48 11.06 9.61
C PHE A 94 -4.19 11.79 10.93
N LEU A 95 -3.02 12.44 11.06
CA LEU A 95 -2.68 13.19 12.28
C LEU A 95 -3.66 14.34 12.54
N LEU A 96 -4.05 15.08 11.50
CA LEU A 96 -5.04 16.16 11.62
C LEU A 96 -6.41 15.62 12.04
N ALA A 97 -6.84 14.49 11.49
CA ALA A 97 -8.09 13.84 11.86
C ALA A 97 -8.04 13.39 13.33
N ALA A 98 -6.98 12.70 13.75
CA ALA A 98 -6.77 12.27 15.12
C ALA A 98 -6.86 13.44 16.12
N ILE A 99 -6.19 14.55 15.81
CA ILE A 99 -6.24 15.77 16.63
C ILE A 99 -7.67 16.32 16.68
N SER A 100 -8.30 16.50 15.52
CA SER A 100 -9.63 17.11 15.40
C SER A 100 -10.70 16.30 16.14
N GLU A 101 -10.69 14.98 15.98
CA GLU A 101 -11.70 14.08 16.55
C GLU A 101 -11.50 13.85 18.04
N SER A 102 -10.27 14.03 18.55
CA SER A 102 -10.01 13.93 19.98
C SER A 102 -10.72 15.00 20.81
N GLY A 103 -11.05 16.15 20.21
CA GLY A 103 -11.62 17.31 20.91
C GLY A 103 -10.72 17.90 22.00
N ARG A 104 -9.46 17.47 22.10
CA ARG A 104 -8.49 17.89 23.13
C ARG A 104 -7.56 18.96 22.60
N THR A 105 -7.14 19.88 23.47
CA THR A 105 -5.97 20.73 23.20
C THR A 105 -4.72 19.84 23.15
N VAL A 106 -3.99 19.89 22.04
CA VAL A 106 -2.80 19.05 21.83
C VAL A 106 -1.65 19.58 22.68
N THR A 107 -1.05 18.67 23.46
CA THR A 107 0.18 18.89 24.24
C THR A 107 1.17 17.78 23.92
N ARG A 108 2.44 17.95 24.29
CA ARG A 108 3.46 16.93 24.07
C ARG A 108 3.13 15.64 24.83
N GLU A 109 2.50 15.79 25.99
CA GLU A 109 2.16 14.72 26.92
C GLU A 109 0.99 13.88 26.42
N ASN A 110 -0.03 14.51 25.82
CA ASN A 110 -1.23 13.80 25.37
C ASN A 110 -1.22 13.42 23.88
N PHE A 111 -0.31 13.95 23.07
CA PHE A 111 -0.30 13.71 21.62
C PHE A 111 -0.20 12.22 21.27
N ARG A 112 0.61 11.47 22.02
CA ARG A 112 0.71 10.02 21.86
C ARG A 112 -0.65 9.35 22.03
N ASP A 113 -1.37 9.70 23.08
CA ASP A 113 -2.64 9.07 23.42
C ASP A 113 -3.72 9.48 22.40
N ILE A 114 -3.69 10.73 21.92
CA ILE A 114 -4.50 11.19 20.78
C ILE A 114 -4.31 10.31 19.55
N VAL A 115 -3.06 10.04 19.16
CA VAL A 115 -2.77 9.21 17.98
C VAL A 115 -3.15 7.74 18.21
N MET A 116 -2.99 7.23 19.43
CA MET A 116 -3.33 5.85 19.79
C MET A 116 -4.83 5.59 19.87
N GLU A 117 -5.62 6.62 20.18
CA GLU A 117 -7.07 6.58 20.29
C GLU A 117 -7.76 7.04 19.00
N ALA A 118 -6.98 7.42 17.99
CA ALA A 118 -7.52 7.84 16.70
C ALA A 118 -8.35 6.70 16.08
N PRO A 119 -9.55 7.00 15.55
CA PRO A 119 -10.34 5.99 14.86
C PRO A 119 -9.68 5.59 13.54
N ASP A 120 -10.20 4.52 12.95
CA ASP A 120 -9.76 4.05 11.65
C ASP A 120 -9.86 5.14 10.59
N PHE A 121 -8.77 5.38 9.88
CA PHE A 121 -8.68 6.43 8.88
C PHE A 121 -8.35 5.86 7.50
N ASN A 122 -9.14 6.25 6.50
CA ASN A 122 -8.92 5.89 5.10
C ASN A 122 -8.20 7.04 4.38
N GLY A 123 -6.94 6.81 4.00
CA GLY A 123 -6.19 7.69 3.10
C GLY A 123 -6.42 7.33 1.63
N ILE A 124 -5.74 8.07 0.75
CA ILE A 124 -5.77 7.85 -0.70
C ILE A 124 -5.00 6.57 -1.07
N TYR A 125 -3.86 6.36 -0.42
CA TYR A 125 -2.95 5.23 -0.62
C TYR A 125 -2.88 4.31 0.59
N ARG A 126 -2.73 4.86 1.81
CA ARG A 126 -2.64 4.08 3.05
C ARG A 126 -3.85 4.30 3.94
N ASN A 127 -4.27 3.21 4.60
CA ASN A 127 -5.18 3.27 5.72
C ASN A 127 -4.39 3.29 7.03
N PHE A 128 -5.00 3.82 8.09
CA PHE A 128 -4.42 3.83 9.43
C PHE A 128 -5.38 3.16 10.40
N ILE A 129 -4.91 2.07 11.01
CA ILE A 129 -5.59 1.33 12.07
C ILE A 129 -4.54 1.18 13.17
N ILE A 130 -4.54 2.07 14.16
CA ILE A 130 -3.48 2.09 15.17
C ILE A 130 -3.72 0.99 16.19
N GLY A 131 -2.88 -0.03 16.16
CA GLY A 131 -2.95 -1.13 17.10
C GLY A 131 -2.41 -0.77 18.49
N LYS A 132 -2.71 -1.61 19.49
CA LYS A 132 -2.20 -1.48 20.87
C LYS A 132 -0.68 -1.35 20.98
N LYS A 133 0.06 -1.90 20.00
CA LYS A 133 1.52 -1.87 19.92
C LYS A 133 2.09 -0.66 19.18
N ARG A 134 1.28 0.37 18.91
CA ARG A 134 1.69 1.68 18.35
C ARG A 134 2.21 1.65 16.91
N TYR A 135 1.91 0.59 16.16
CA TYR A 135 2.15 0.55 14.72
C TYR A 135 0.81 0.51 13.98
N ASN A 136 0.88 0.89 12.70
CA ASN A 136 -0.25 0.79 11.81
C ASN A 136 -0.51 -0.68 11.44
N ASN A 137 -1.68 -1.19 11.81
CA ASN A 137 -2.11 -2.55 11.52
C ASN A 137 -2.82 -2.68 10.16
N ALA A 138 -3.04 -1.57 9.45
CA ALA A 138 -3.74 -1.64 8.18
C ALA A 138 -2.87 -2.35 7.13
N VAL A 139 -3.35 -3.51 6.68
CA VAL A 139 -2.71 -4.32 5.65
C VAL A 139 -3.70 -4.55 4.51
N ARG A 140 -3.22 -4.39 3.28
CA ARG A 140 -3.95 -4.74 2.06
C ARG A 140 -3.46 -6.06 1.54
N ILE A 141 -4.39 -6.93 1.16
CA ILE A 141 -4.10 -8.14 0.39
C ILE A 141 -4.42 -7.82 -1.05
N LEU A 142 -3.42 -7.90 -1.92
CA LEU A 142 -3.52 -7.51 -3.31
C LEU A 142 -3.32 -8.73 -4.20
N LYS A 143 -4.06 -8.77 -5.31
CA LYS A 143 -3.90 -9.78 -6.36
C LYS A 143 -3.48 -9.13 -7.65
N PHE A 144 -2.41 -9.64 -8.25
CA PHE A 144 -2.00 -9.24 -9.59
C PHE A 144 -2.58 -10.21 -10.62
N THR A 145 -3.42 -9.69 -11.52
CA THR A 145 -4.06 -10.49 -12.56
C THR A 145 -4.22 -9.69 -13.85
N TYR A 146 -3.88 -10.30 -14.99
CA TYR A 146 -4.01 -9.71 -16.32
C TYR A 146 -3.43 -8.28 -16.44
N GLY A 147 -2.33 -7.99 -15.73
CA GLY A 147 -1.68 -6.68 -15.76
C GLY A 147 -2.27 -5.63 -14.80
N GLN A 148 -3.24 -6.03 -13.97
CA GLN A 148 -3.92 -5.18 -13.00
C GLN A 148 -3.64 -5.65 -11.56
N ILE A 149 -3.65 -4.71 -10.62
CA ILE A 149 -3.57 -4.98 -9.18
C ILE A 149 -4.93 -4.68 -8.57
N LEU A 150 -5.53 -5.69 -7.95
CA LEU A 150 -6.86 -5.62 -7.36
C LEU A 150 -6.78 -5.89 -5.85
N PRO A 151 -7.49 -5.15 -4.99
CA PRO A 151 -7.58 -5.46 -3.58
C PRO A 151 -8.50 -6.67 -3.37
N LEU A 152 -8.17 -7.52 -2.40
CA LEU A 152 -8.98 -8.65 -1.96
C LEU A 152 -9.69 -8.37 -0.62
N ASN A 153 -9.37 -7.25 0.04
CA ASN A 153 -9.95 -6.80 1.31
C ASN A 153 -10.13 -5.27 1.39
#